data_AF-A0A6P0SRX7-F1
#
_entry.id   AF-A0A6P0SRX7-F1
#
_cell.length_a   1.000
_cell.length_b   1.000
_cell.length_c   1.000
_cell.angle_alpha   90.00
_cell.angle_beta   90.00
_cell.angle_gamma   90.00
#
_symmetry.space_group_name_H-M   'P 1'
#
loop_
_entity.id
_entity.type
_entity.pdbx_description
1 polymer ?
#
loop_
_entity_poly.entity_id
_entity_poly.type
_entity_poly.pdbx_seq_one_letter_code
_entity_poly.pdbx_strand_id
1 'polypeptide(L)'
;APLVLSASLPNQEAGFIKEGMPVQIKLDAYPYQEYGIIKGKVTSLSADAKTDQQLGSVYEVEVSLNRDYVTEDDQMIRFKAGQTAKADIIIRRRRIVDFLLDPIRQLQKGGVNL
;
A
#
# COMPACT_ATOMS: atom_id res chain seq x y z
N ALA A 1 -22.94 4.03 4.63
CA ALA A 1 -21.65 3.80 5.30
C ALA A 1 -20.53 4.19 4.34
N PRO A 2 -19.38 4.70 4.81
CA PRO A 2 -18.23 4.96 3.93
C PRO A 2 -17.73 3.63 3.33
N LEU A 3 -17.26 3.68 2.08
CA LEU A 3 -16.67 2.50 1.44
C LEU A 3 -15.29 2.24 2.05
N VAL A 4 -15.03 0.99 2.43
CA VAL A 4 -13.77 0.53 2.97
C VAL A 4 -13.32 -0.67 2.12
N LEU A 5 -12.04 -0.73 1.83
CA LEU A 5 -11.43 -1.89 1.19
C LEU A 5 -10.91 -2.83 2.28
N SER A 6 -11.43 -4.06 2.34
CA SER A 6 -10.81 -5.14 3.10
C SER A 6 -9.79 -5.85 2.21
N ALA A 7 -8.58 -6.06 2.72
CA ALA A 7 -7.49 -6.70 2.02
C ALA A 7 -6.81 -7.75 2.91
N SER A 8 -6.43 -8.88 2.30
CA SER A 8 -5.63 -9.92 2.96
C SER A 8 -4.15 -9.62 2.81
N LEU A 9 -3.42 -9.58 3.92
CA LEU A 9 -1.99 -9.34 3.98
C LEU A 9 -1.24 -10.58 4.47
N PRO A 10 -0.22 -11.09 3.76
CA PRO A 10 0.60 -12.19 4.26
C PRO A 10 1.31 -11.86 5.58
N ASN A 11 1.41 -12.83 6.49
CA ASN A 11 2.06 -12.66 7.81
C ASN A 11 3.49 -12.05 7.73
N GLN A 12 4.25 -12.39 6.69
CA GLN A 12 5.62 -11.88 6.51
C GLN A 12 5.68 -10.35 6.33
N GLU A 13 4.60 -9.73 5.82
CA GLU A 13 4.51 -8.30 5.55
C GLU A 13 3.84 -7.53 6.69
N ALA A 14 3.02 -8.20 7.51
CA ALA A 14 2.24 -7.62 8.60
C ALA A 14 3.10 -6.90 9.66
N GLY A 15 4.31 -7.38 9.93
CA GLY A 15 5.17 -6.85 10.99
C GLY A 15 5.60 -5.38 10.83
N PHE A 16 5.47 -4.79 9.64
CA PHE A 16 5.84 -3.40 9.38
C PHE A 16 4.65 -2.48 9.13
N ILE A 17 3.43 -3.02 9.04
CA ILE A 17 2.23 -2.23 8.74
C ILE A 17 1.72 -1.57 10.02
N LYS A 18 1.27 -0.32 9.87
CA LYS A 18 0.66 0.47 10.95
C LYS A 18 -0.53 1.25 10.41
N GLU A 19 -1.46 1.55 11.31
CA GLU A 19 -2.55 2.48 11.02
C GLU A 19 -2.02 3.83 10.53
N GLY A 20 -2.76 4.44 9.60
CA GLY A 20 -2.41 5.72 8.99
C GLY A 20 -1.38 5.64 7.86
N MET A 21 -0.77 4.46 7.61
CA MET A 21 0.14 4.29 6.48
C MET A 21 -0.57 4.57 5.14
N PRO A 22 0.09 5.28 4.20
CA PRO A 22 -0.50 5.58 2.92
C PRO A 22 -0.58 4.33 2.04
N VAL A 23 -1.72 4.19 1.35
CA VAL A 23 -2.03 3.06 0.47
C VAL A 23 -2.37 3.57 -0.92
N GLN A 24 -1.90 2.84 -1.93
CA GLN A 24 -2.29 3.01 -3.32
C GLN A 24 -3.23 1.87 -3.72
N ILE A 25 -4.44 2.21 -4.11
CA ILE A 25 -5.50 1.26 -4.43
C ILE A 25 -5.73 1.25 -5.94
N LYS A 26 -5.64 0.06 -6.53
CA LYS A 26 -5.83 -0.21 -7.95
C LYS A 26 -7.06 -1.09 -8.10
N LEU A 27 -8.12 -0.55 -8.68
CA LEU A 27 -9.36 -1.30 -8.90
C LEU A 27 -9.21 -2.19 -10.12
N ASP A 28 -9.67 -3.44 -10.04
CA ASP A 28 -9.57 -4.34 -11.18
C ASP A 28 -10.60 -3.98 -12.28
N ALA A 29 -11.75 -3.44 -11.87
CA ALA A 29 -12.79 -2.96 -12.79
C ALA A 29 -12.42 -1.66 -13.52
N TYR A 30 -11.41 -0.92 -13.05
CA TYR A 30 -11.00 0.37 -13.61
C TYR A 30 -9.47 0.43 -13.71
N PRO A 31 -8.89 0.10 -14.87
CA PRO A 31 -7.45 0.05 -15.07
C PRO A 31 -6.77 1.36 -14.62
N TYR A 32 -5.82 1.26 -13.70
CA TYR A 32 -5.14 2.43 -13.13
C TYR A 32 -4.33 3.24 -14.16
N GLN A 33 -4.04 2.66 -15.32
CA GLN A 33 -3.35 3.33 -16.43
C GLN A 33 -4.23 4.40 -17.08
N GLU A 34 -5.55 4.21 -17.04
CA GLU A 34 -6.55 5.11 -17.62
C GLU A 34 -7.17 5.99 -16.53
N TYR A 35 -7.60 5.40 -15.42
CA TYR A 35 -8.36 6.08 -14.37
C TYR A 35 -7.52 6.57 -13.19
N GLY A 36 -6.23 6.26 -13.19
CA GLY A 36 -5.31 6.57 -12.12
C GLY A 36 -5.48 5.67 -10.88
N ILE A 37 -4.74 6.01 -9.83
CA ILE A 37 -4.70 5.27 -8.58
C ILE A 37 -5.57 5.98 -7.54
N ILE A 38 -6.33 5.21 -6.76
CA ILE A 38 -7.07 5.74 -5.63
C ILE A 38 -6.14 5.75 -4.41
N LYS A 39 -5.96 6.93 -3.81
CA LYS A 39 -5.16 7.07 -2.58
C LYS A 39 -6.03 6.69 -1.37
N GLY A 40 -5.40 6.08 -0.39
CA GLY A 40 -6.06 5.68 0.84
C GLY A 40 -5.11 5.64 2.03
N LYS A 41 -5.63 5.19 3.16
CA LYS A 41 -4.85 4.94 4.38
C LYS A 41 -5.33 3.69 5.08
N VAL A 42 -4.40 2.94 5.67
CA VAL A 42 -4.71 1.84 6.58
C VAL A 42 -5.52 2.39 7.76
N THR A 43 -6.70 1.84 8.00
CA THR A 43 -7.57 2.20 9.13
C THR A 43 -7.51 1.18 10.26
N SER A 44 -7.26 -0.09 9.93
CA SER A 44 -7.22 -1.18 10.90
C SER A 44 -6.38 -2.33 10.35
N LEU A 45 -5.74 -3.06 11.26
CA LEU A 45 -5.06 -4.33 11.03
C LEU A 45 -5.60 -5.32 12.08
N SER A 46 -6.04 -6.51 11.66
CA SER A 46 -6.53 -7.52 12.58
C SER A 46 -5.45 -7.92 13.59
N ALA A 47 -5.84 -8.18 14.84
CA ALA A 47 -4.89 -8.64 15.87
C ALA A 47 -4.42 -10.07 15.60
N ASP A 48 -5.29 -10.88 15.02
CA ASP A 48 -5.04 -12.29 14.76
C ASP A 48 -4.94 -12.57 13.26
N ALA A 49 -4.10 -13.55 12.91
CA ALA A 49 -4.04 -14.08 11.56
C ALA A 49 -5.15 -15.11 11.35
N LYS A 50 -5.78 -15.06 10.17
CA LYS A 50 -6.70 -16.08 9.67
C LYS A 50 -5.95 -17.03 8.74
N THR A 51 -6.35 -18.29 8.71
CA THR A 51 -5.80 -19.27 7.77
C THR A 51 -6.50 -19.13 6.43
N ASP A 52 -5.74 -18.75 5.41
CA ASP A 52 -6.12 -18.80 4.01
C ASP A 52 -5.54 -20.05 3.35
N GLN A 53 -6.33 -20.74 2.52
CA GLN A 53 -5.91 -22.01 1.91
C GLN A 53 -4.79 -21.85 0.87
N GLN A 54 -4.66 -20.67 0.27
CA GLN A 54 -3.68 -20.39 -0.78
C GLN A 54 -2.49 -19.60 -0.24
N LEU A 55 -2.74 -18.64 0.65
CA LEU A 55 -1.74 -17.70 1.15
C LEU A 55 -1.18 -18.08 2.54
N GLY A 56 -1.73 -19.09 3.20
CA GLY A 56 -1.37 -19.47 4.57
C GLY A 56 -1.93 -18.47 5.59
N SER A 57 -1.20 -18.19 6.66
CA SER A 57 -1.64 -17.21 7.66
C SER A 57 -1.62 -15.78 7.10
N VAL A 58 -2.80 -15.16 7.03
CA VAL A 58 -3.01 -13.79 6.55
C VAL A 58 -3.65 -12.92 7.63
N TYR A 59 -3.31 -11.64 7.64
CA TYR A 59 -3.97 -10.62 8.45
C TYR A 59 -4.97 -9.88 7.58
N GLU A 60 -6.08 -9.47 8.19
CA GLU A 60 -7.07 -8.64 7.52
C GLU A 60 -6.72 -7.17 7.76
N VAL A 61 -6.63 -6.39 6.68
CA VAL A 61 -6.33 -4.97 6.70
C VAL A 61 -7.50 -4.21 6.13
N GLU A 62 -7.98 -3.21 6.86
CA GLU A 62 -8.95 -2.27 6.35
C GLU A 62 -8.24 -1.02 5.85
N VAL A 63 -8.68 -0.55 4.67
CA VAL A 63 -8.13 0.63 4.02
C VAL A 63 -9.26 1.59 3.66
N SER A 64 -9.16 2.81 4.17
CA SER A 64 -10.02 3.93 3.76
C SER A 64 -9.64 4.42 2.37
N LEU A 65 -10.65 4.74 1.55
CA LEU A 65 -10.46 5.36 0.25
C LEU A 65 -10.66 6.88 0.37
N ASN A 66 -9.76 7.68 -0.20
CA ASN A 66 -9.93 9.14 -0.23
C ASN A 66 -11.07 9.57 -1.17
N ARG A 67 -11.43 8.70 -2.13
CA ARG A 67 -12.57 8.86 -3.05
C ARG A 67 -13.14 7.49 -3.39
N ASP A 68 -14.45 7.43 -3.57
CA ASP A 68 -15.23 6.22 -3.88
C ASP A 68 -15.81 6.25 -5.30
N TYR A 69 -15.15 6.98 -6.21
CA TYR A 69 -15.54 7.13 -7.61
C TYR A 69 -14.34 7.27 -8.53
N VAL A 70 -14.57 6.96 -9.81
CA VAL A 70 -13.74 7.37 -10.95
C VAL A 70 -14.53 8.32 -11.84
N THR A 71 -13.81 9.04 -12.71
CA THR A 71 -14.40 9.95 -13.69
C THR A 71 -14.16 9.37 -15.08
N GLU A 72 -15.22 9.24 -15.87
CA GLU A 72 -15.21 8.81 -17.27
C GLU A 72 -16.11 9.78 -18.04
N ASP A 73 -15.63 10.41 -19.11
CA ASP A 73 -16.39 11.38 -19.92
C ASP A 73 -17.17 12.42 -19.10
N ASP A 74 -16.51 13.03 -18.10
CA ASP A 74 -17.09 13.96 -17.12
C ASP A 74 -18.21 13.39 -16.22
N GLN A 75 -18.49 12.10 -16.30
CA GLN A 75 -19.42 11.40 -15.42
C GLN A 75 -18.69 10.76 -14.23
N MET A 76 -19.27 10.92 -13.03
CA MET A 76 -18.78 10.27 -11.83
C MET A 76 -19.39 8.87 -11.69
N ILE A 77 -18.54 7.84 -11.80
CA ILE A 77 -18.94 6.45 -11.62
C ILE A 77 -18.53 6.00 -10.21
N ARG A 78 -19.52 5.72 -9.37
CA ARG A 78 -19.31 5.26 -7.99
C ARG A 78 -18.91 3.78 -7.95
N PHE A 79 -17.99 3.46 -7.05
CA PHE A 79 -17.61 2.08 -6.78
C PHE A 79 -18.74 1.32 -6.10
N LYS A 80 -18.77 0.01 -6.32
CA LYS A 80 -19.77 -0.89 -5.76
C LYS A 80 -19.09 -1.88 -4.83
N ALA A 81 -19.78 -2.24 -3.76
CA ALA A 81 -19.35 -3.33 -2.90
C ALA A 81 -19.25 -4.65 -3.70
N GLY A 82 -18.27 -5.47 -3.36
CA GLY A 82 -17.97 -6.73 -4.07
C GLY A 82 -16.99 -6.56 -5.25
N GLN A 83 -16.58 -5.34 -5.60
CA GLN A 83 -15.47 -5.14 -6.54
C GLN A 83 -14.14 -5.55 -5.92
N THR A 84 -13.25 -6.09 -6.74
CA THR A 84 -11.89 -6.47 -6.35
C THR A 84 -10.90 -5.36 -6.65
N ALA A 85 -9.86 -5.28 -5.83
CA ALA A 85 -8.79 -4.31 -5.95
C ALA A 85 -7.50 -4.84 -5.36
N LYS A 86 -6.38 -4.26 -5.79
CA LYS A 86 -5.07 -4.43 -5.16
C LYS A 86 -4.71 -3.20 -4.34
N ALA A 87 -4.17 -3.43 -3.14
CA ALA A 87 -3.76 -2.38 -2.21
C ALA A 87 -2.24 -2.45 -1.98
N ASP A 88 -1.52 -1.46 -2.49
CA ASP A 88 -0.08 -1.33 -2.28
C ASP A 88 0.17 -0.41 -1.08
N ILE A 89 0.58 -0.98 0.06
CA ILE A 89 0.88 -0.22 1.28
C ILE A 89 2.33 0.30 1.24
N ILE A 90 2.50 1.61 1.40
CA ILE A 90 3.82 2.24 1.28
C ILE A 90 4.57 2.16 2.63
N ILE A 91 5.42 1.15 2.78
CA ILE A 91 6.17 0.88 4.02
C ILE A 91 7.46 1.71 4.20
N ARG A 92 8.16 2.04 3.11
CA ARG A 92 9.42 2.82 3.16
C ARG A 92 9.60 3.63 1.89
N ARG A 93 10.05 4.88 2.03
CA ARG A 93 10.55 5.69 0.91
C ARG A 93 12.07 5.75 1.01
N ARG A 94 12.78 4.90 0.27
CA ARG A 94 14.23 5.08 0.07
C ARG A 94 14.45 6.05 -1.09
N ARG A 95 15.26 7.08 -0.88
CA ARG A 95 15.65 7.98 -1.98
C ARG A 95 16.85 7.35 -2.69
N ILE A 96 16.85 7.37 -4.02
CA ILE A 96 17.94 6.83 -4.83
C ILE A 96 19.29 7.50 -4.49
N VAL A 97 19.26 8.80 -4.13
CA VAL A 97 20.45 9.54 -3.69
C VAL A 97 21.12 8.90 -2.46
N ASP A 98 20.36 8.26 -1.57
CA ASP A 98 20.94 7.61 -0.39
C ASP A 98 21.81 6.41 -0.82
N PHE A 99 21.42 5.66 -1.85
CA PHE A 99 22.21 4.54 -2.41
C PHE A 99 23.49 5.01 -3.14
N LEU A 100 23.41 6.13 -3.85
CA LEU A 100 24.56 6.70 -4.59
C LEU A 100 25.60 7.34 -3.66
N LEU A 101 25.17 7.87 -2.51
CA LEU A 101 26.04 8.55 -1.54
C LEU A 101 26.69 7.61 -0.51
N ASP A 102 26.18 6.38 -0.37
CA ASP A 102 26.74 5.36 0.53
C ASP A 102 28.23 5.02 0.25
N PRO A 103 28.69 4.83 -1.01
CA PRO A 103 30.11 4.58 -1.27
C PRO A 103 31.03 5.77 -0.91
N ILE A 104 30.56 7.01 -1.08
CA ILE A 104 31.35 8.21 -0.78
C ILE A 104 31.57 8.38 0.73
N ARG A 105 30.53 8.07 1.53
CA ARG A 105 30.62 8.13 3.01
C ARG A 105 31.58 7.09 3.58
N GLN A 106 31.74 5.94 2.92
CA GLN A 106 32.70 4.91 3.34
C GLN A 106 34.15 5.35 3.10
N LEU A 107 34.42 6.08 2.02
CA LEU A 107 35.74 6.63 1.72
C LEU A 107 36.18 7.70 2.74
N GLN A 108 35.24 8.51 3.25
CA GLN A 108 35.54 9.53 4.26
C GLN A 108 35.77 8.95 5.67
N LYS A 109 35.30 7.73 5.97
CA LYS A 109 35.60 7.03 7.23
C LYS A 109 36.89 6.21 7.18
N GLY A 110 37.51 6.06 5.99
CA GLY A 110 38.71 5.27 5.75
C GLY A 110 40.03 6.06 5.66
N GLY A 111 40.02 7.38 5.78
CA GLY A 111 41.21 8.20 6.06
C GLY A 111 40.97 8.92 7.39
N VAL A 112 41.76 8.77 8.44
CA VAL A 112 43.23 8.73 8.50
C VAL A 112 43.62 7.91 9.74
N ASN A 113 44.41 6.86 9.54
CA ASN A 113 45.40 6.40 10.51
C ASN A 113 46.71 6.28 9.72
N LEU A 114 47.45 7.39 9.66
CA LEU A 114 48.87 7.46 9.37
C LEU A 114 49.54 7.95 10.66
#